data_AF-A0ABD6DUE2-F1
#
_entry.id   AF-A0ABD6DUE2-F1
#
_cell.length_a   1.000
_cell.length_b   1.000
_cell.length_c   1.000
_cell.angle_alpha   90.00
_cell.angle_beta   90.00
_cell.angle_gamma   90.00
#
_symmetry.space_group_name_H-M   'P 1'
#
loop_
_entity.id
_entity.type
_entity.pdbx_description
1 polymer ?
#
loop_
_entity_poly.entity_id
_entity_poly.type
_entity_poly.pdbx_seq_one_letter_code
_entity_poly.pdbx_strand_id
1 'polypeptide(L)' 'MVLTEATGVLCVLAGGYALARPLSIRNYPSADHWESDPESAKQEQRAYASMTAFFMILGGIALVVLGLLGHGP' A
#
# COMPACT_ATOMS: atom_id res chain seq x y z
N MET A 1 9.46 4.18 21.14
CA MET A 1 9.53 2.74 20.77
C MET A 1 8.18 2.13 20.37
N VAL A 2 7.24 1.85 21.31
CA VAL A 2 5.98 1.13 20.99
C VAL A 2 5.12 1.79 19.90
N LEU A 3 5.08 3.12 19.84
CA LEU A 3 4.31 3.86 18.83
C LEU A 3 4.87 3.67 17.42
N THR A 4 6.20 3.61 17.27
CA THR A 4 6.90 3.42 15.98
C THR A 4 6.64 2.02 15.43
N GLU A 5 6.70 1.01 16.30
CA GLU A 5 6.40 -0.38 15.97
C GLU A 5 4.94 -0.56 15.60
N ALA A 6 4.02 0.01 16.39
CA ALA A 6 2.59 -0.03 16.10
C ALA A 6 2.27 0.65 14.77
N THR A 7 2.91 1.79 14.47
CA THR A 7 2.76 2.47 13.18
C THR A 7 3.30 1.60 12.04
N GLY A 8 4.45 0.97 12.23
CA GLY A 8 5.03 0.06 11.25
C GLY A 8 4.12 -1.14 10.95
N VAL A 9 3.55 -1.76 11.99
CA VAL A 9 2.57 -2.85 11.84
C VAL A 9 1.33 -2.37 11.10
N LEU A 10 0.79 -1.21 11.44
CA LEU A 10 -0.36 -0.63 10.74
C LEU A 10 -0.07 -0.37 9.26
N CYS A 11 1.13 0.11 8.92
CA CYS A 11 1.56 0.28 7.53
C CYS A 11 1.62 -1.07 6.78
N VAL A 12 2.17 -2.11 7.41
CA VAL A 12 2.19 -3.47 6.80
C VAL A 12 0.78 -3.99 6.56
N LEU A 13 -0.11 -3.84 7.54
CA LEU A 13 -1.51 -4.28 7.43
C LEU A 13 -2.26 -3.50 6.34
N ALA A 14 -2.08 -2.18 6.28
CA ALA A 14 -2.69 -1.34 5.25
C ALA A 14 -2.18 -1.69 3.83
N GLY A 15 -0.88 -1.95 3.67
CA GLY A 15 -0.33 -2.42 2.41
C GLY A 15 -0.82 -3.84 2.03
N GLY A 16 -0.96 -4.74 3.00
CA GLY A 16 -1.56 -6.06 2.78
C GLY A 16 -3.03 -5.97 2.34
N TYR A 17 -3.81 -5.09 2.98
CA TYR A 17 -5.20 -4.82 2.58
C TYR A 17 -5.27 -4.26 1.14
N ALA A 18 -4.34 -3.38 0.79
CA ALA A 18 -4.21 -2.84 -0.56
C ALA A 18 -3.95 -3.94 -1.62
N LEU A 19 -3.08 -4.92 -1.34
CA LEU A 19 -2.88 -6.06 -2.24
C LEU A 19 -4.09 -6.98 -2.34
N ALA A 20 -4.80 -7.19 -1.23
CA ALA A 20 -5.98 -8.04 -1.21
C ALA A 20 -7.18 -7.40 -1.93
N ARG A 21 -7.27 -6.07 -1.94
CA ARG A 21 -8.38 -5.31 -2.52
C ARG A 21 -7.88 -4.12 -3.36
N PRO A 22 -7.16 -4.38 -4.48
CA PRO A 22 -6.55 -3.32 -5.28
C PRO A 22 -7.57 -2.36 -5.88
N LEU A 23 -8.79 -2.84 -6.17
CA LEU A 23 -9.88 -2.03 -6.72
C LEU A 23 -10.56 -1.11 -5.69
N SER A 24 -10.26 -1.27 -4.39
CA SER A 24 -10.94 -0.57 -3.29
C SER A 24 -10.19 0.65 -2.75
N ILE A 25 -8.92 0.84 -3.12
CA ILE A 25 -8.04 1.84 -2.48
C ILE A 25 -8.24 3.22 -3.09
N ARG A 26 -8.38 3.28 -4.43
CA ARG A 26 -8.63 4.50 -5.20
C ARG A 26 -8.86 4.15 -6.66
N ASN A 27 -9.72 4.90 -7.34
CA ASN A 27 -9.81 4.84 -8.80
C ASN A 27 -8.75 5.79 -9.39
N TYR A 28 -7.67 5.22 -9.92
CA TYR A 28 -6.60 5.97 -10.59
C TYR A 28 -6.86 6.21 -12.08
N PRO A 29 -7.39 5.23 -12.86
CA PRO A 29 -7.75 5.48 -14.25
C PRO A 29 -8.97 6.39 -14.35
N SER A 30 -9.01 7.25 -15.38
CA SER A 30 -10.15 8.14 -15.64
C SER A 30 -11.39 7.33 -16.07
N ALA A 31 -12.58 7.92 -15.88
CA ALA A 31 -13.84 7.28 -16.27
C ALA A 31 -13.86 6.88 -17.76
N ASP A 32 -13.35 7.75 -18.64
CA ASP A 32 -13.23 7.46 -20.08
C ASP A 32 -12.31 6.27 -20.37
N HIS A 33 -11.26 6.06 -19.57
CA HIS A 33 -10.36 4.92 -19.74
C HIS A 33 -11.00 3.62 -19.30
N TRP A 34 -11.81 3.63 -18.23
CA TRP A 34 -12.63 2.50 -17.81
C TRP A 34 -13.69 2.10 -18.85
N GLU A 35 -14.23 3.07 -19.58
CA GLU A 35 -15.29 2.85 -20.56
C GLU A 35 -14.73 2.38 -21.92
N SER A 36 -13.55 2.88 -22.31
CA SER A 36 -12.87 2.50 -23.56
C SER A 36 -12.10 1.19 -23.47
N ASP A 37 -11.35 0.96 -22.39
CA ASP A 37 -10.57 -0.26 -22.19
C ASP A 37 -10.56 -0.70 -20.70
N PRO A 38 -11.62 -1.41 -20.27
CA PRO A 38 -11.77 -1.81 -18.88
C PRO A 38 -10.72 -2.83 -18.42
N GLU A 39 -10.12 -3.61 -19.33
CA GLU A 39 -9.10 -4.59 -18.94
C GLU A 39 -7.75 -3.92 -18.71
N SER A 40 -7.35 -2.98 -19.58
CA SER A 40 -6.17 -2.14 -19.35
C SER A 40 -6.31 -1.33 -18.06
N ALA A 41 -7.47 -0.68 -17.84
CA ALA A 41 -7.73 0.12 -16.64
C ALA A 41 -7.63 -0.72 -15.35
N LYS A 42 -8.15 -1.97 -15.34
CA LYS A 42 -7.98 -2.90 -14.20
C LYS A 42 -6.51 -3.26 -13.97
N GLN A 43 -5.76 -3.52 -15.04
CA GLN A 43 -4.35 -3.89 -14.93
C GLN A 43 -3.52 -2.72 -14.39
N GLU A 44 -3.78 -1.51 -14.86
CA GLU A 44 -3.15 -0.29 -14.38
C GLU A 44 -3.49 -0.02 -12.91
N GLN A 45 -4.76 -0.13 -12.52
CA GLN A 45 -5.16 0.02 -11.12
C GLN A 45 -4.51 -1.03 -10.22
N ARG A 46 -4.38 -2.29 -10.68
CA ARG A 46 -3.66 -3.35 -9.95
C ARG A 46 -2.17 -3.04 -9.83
N ALA A 47 -1.54 -2.48 -10.86
CA ALA A 47 -0.14 -2.09 -10.85
C ALA A 47 0.12 -0.94 -9.87
N TYR A 48 -0.75 0.08 -9.85
CA TYR A 48 -0.65 1.18 -8.88
C TYR A 48 -0.92 0.71 -7.45
N ALA A 49 -1.90 -0.16 -7.25
CA ALA A 49 -2.19 -0.75 -5.95
C ALA A 49 -1.02 -1.61 -5.44
N SER A 50 -0.41 -2.42 -6.31
CA SER A 50 0.74 -3.26 -5.92
C SER A 50 1.98 -2.42 -5.61
N MET A 51 2.26 -1.39 -6.41
CA MET A 51 3.37 -0.47 -6.16
C MET A 51 3.18 0.28 -4.83
N THR A 52 1.98 0.82 -4.60
CA THR A 52 1.63 1.51 -3.35
C THR A 52 1.75 0.59 -2.14
N ALA A 53 1.19 -0.62 -2.25
CA ALA A 53 1.29 -1.62 -1.20
C ALA A 53 2.73 -2.03 -0.92
N PHE A 54 3.56 -2.18 -1.95
CA PHE A 54 4.97 -2.51 -1.81
C PHE A 54 5.71 -1.47 -0.97
N PHE A 55 5.58 -0.18 -1.31
CA PHE A 55 6.23 0.88 -0.53
C PHE A 55 5.68 0.98 0.89
N MET A 56 4.38 0.76 1.09
CA MET A 56 3.75 0.82 2.40
C MET A 56 4.20 -0.33 3.31
N ILE A 57 4.30 -1.56 2.77
CA ILE A 57 4.82 -2.72 3.49
C ILE A 57 6.31 -2.52 3.80
N LEU A 58 7.11 -2.11 2.82
CA LEU A 58 8.54 -1.91 3.01
C LEU A 58 8.82 -0.82 4.06
N GLY A 59 8.12 0.31 3.98
CA GLY A 59 8.20 1.37 4.98
C GLY A 59 7.73 0.91 6.36
N GLY A 60 6.64 0.14 6.43
CA GLY A 60 6.15 -0.45 7.67
C GLY A 60 7.17 -1.38 8.32
N ILE A 61 7.79 -2.27 7.54
CA ILE A 61 8.88 -3.15 8.02
C ILE A 61 10.06 -2.32 8.52
N ALA A 62 10.48 -1.30 7.77
CA ALA A 62 11.58 -0.42 8.18
C ALA A 62 11.28 0.27 9.52
N LEU A 63 10.05 0.75 9.73
CA LEU A 63 9.61 1.35 11.00
C LEU A 63 9.62 0.35 12.15
N VAL A 64 9.16 -0.88 11.93
CA VAL A 64 9.24 -1.95 12.95
C VAL A 64 10.70 -2.21 13.32
N VAL A 65 11.59 -2.36 12.34
CA VAL A 65 13.02 -2.60 12.58
C VAL A 65 13.65 -1.43 13.34
N LEU A 66 13.36 -0.18 12.96
CA LEU A 66 13.87 1.00 13.67
C LEU A 66 13.37 1.08 15.11
N GLY A 67 12.10 0.74 15.35
CA GLY A 67 11.52 0.64 16.69
C GLY A 67 12.25 -0.39 17.56
N LEU A 68 12.47 -1.58 17.02
CA LEU A 68 13.18 -2.69 17.70
C LEU A 68 14.66 -2.37 17.98
N LEU A 69 15.31 -1.62 17.09
CA LEU A 69 16.69 -1.15 17.28
C LEU A 69 16.79 0.04 18.25
N GLY A 70 15.66 0.56 18.74
CA GLY A 70 15.63 1.69 19.66
C GLY A 70 15.88 3.06 19.01
N HIS A 71 15.81 3.12 17.68
CA HIS A 71 15.93 4.36 16.88
C HIS A 71 14.57 5.01 16.57
N GLY A 72 13.51 4.61 17.28
CA GLY A 72 12.23 5.32 17.22
C GLY A 72 12.34 6.69 17.91
N PRO A 73 11.56 7.70 17.47
CA PRO A 73 11.38 8.92 18.25
C PRO A 73 10.88 8.63 19.67
#